data_AF-A0A2P5KSN5-F1
#
_entry.id   AF-A0A2P5KSN5-F1
#
_cell.length_a   1.000
_cell.length_b   1.000
_cell.length_c   1.000
_cell.angle_alpha   90.00
_cell.angle_beta   90.00
_cell.angle_gamma   90.00
#
_symmetry.space_group_name_H-M   'P 1'
#
loop_
_entity.id
_entity.type
_entity.pdbx_description
1 polymer ?
#
loop_
_entity_poly.entity_id
_entity_poly.type
_entity_poly.pdbx_seq_one_letter_code
_entity_poly.pdbx_strand_id
1 'polypeptide(L)'
;MRTFDDADIARVIDGGALTRGRQAHAGGLVIDVDVNAEGSTIVSRVRGTQPRPYQQLITLRQGKNGTIIHGTCSCPMHVNCKHVAAALIEVLRLKPPANSPQGHECPPATENGHTPRSLSAGLT
;
A
#
# COMPACT_ATOMS: atom_id res chain seq x y z
N MET A 1 7.60 -5.48 17.47
CA MET A 1 6.80 -4.89 16.36
C MET A 1 5.84 -3.88 16.94
N ARG A 2 5.94 -2.60 16.58
CA ARG A 2 4.95 -1.59 16.99
C ARG A 2 3.58 -1.93 16.41
N THR A 3 2.53 -1.64 17.16
CA THR A 3 1.15 -1.96 16.79
C THR A 3 0.30 -0.71 16.80
N PHE A 4 -0.63 -0.61 15.85
CA PHE A 4 -1.67 0.42 15.81
C PHE A 4 -2.99 -0.27 15.44
N ASP A 5 -4.10 0.41 15.65
CA ASP A 5 -5.45 -0.07 15.32
C ASP A 5 -6.29 0.97 14.55
N ASP A 6 -7.52 0.61 14.19
CA ASP A 6 -8.47 1.51 13.52
C ASP A 6 -8.72 2.82 14.28
N ALA A 7 -8.67 2.82 15.61
CA ALA A 7 -8.88 4.01 16.42
C ALA A 7 -7.67 4.95 16.39
N ASP A 8 -6.45 4.43 16.34
CA ASP A 8 -5.24 5.21 16.06
C ASP A 8 -5.33 5.88 14.66
N ILE A 9 -5.78 5.15 13.64
CA ILE A 9 -5.94 5.69 12.27
C ILE A 9 -7.00 6.80 12.25
N ALA A 10 -8.18 6.55 12.83
CA ALA A 10 -9.30 7.48 12.82
C ALA A 10 -9.00 8.79 13.58
N ARG A 11 -8.00 8.80 14.46
CA ARG A 11 -7.58 9.99 15.20
C ARG A 11 -6.74 10.96 14.37
N VAL A 12 -6.01 10.45 13.38
CA VAL A 12 -5.06 11.25 12.58
C VAL A 12 -5.53 11.51 11.16
N ILE A 13 -6.49 10.73 10.66
CA ILE A 13 -7.06 10.85 9.32
C ILE A 13 -8.52 11.30 9.43
N ASP A 14 -8.87 12.38 8.74
CA ASP A 14 -10.25 12.85 8.67
C ASP A 14 -11.20 11.76 8.14
N GLY A 15 -12.41 11.68 8.69
CA GLY A 15 -13.37 10.62 8.36
C GLY A 15 -13.66 10.49 6.85
N GLY A 16 -13.75 11.61 6.13
CA GLY A 16 -13.95 11.60 4.68
C GLY A 16 -12.74 11.07 3.89
N ALA A 17 -11.51 11.26 4.40
CA ALA A 17 -10.32 10.67 3.82
C ALA A 17 -10.22 9.18 4.14
N LEU A 18 -10.58 8.79 5.36
CA LEU A 18 -10.62 7.39 5.79
C LEU A 18 -11.61 6.56 4.98
N THR A 19 -12.84 7.06 4.74
CA THR A 19 -13.83 6.39 3.90
C THR A 19 -13.32 6.16 2.49
N ARG A 20 -12.70 7.18 1.87
CA ARG A 20 -12.12 7.04 0.53
C ARG A 20 -10.89 6.12 0.53
N GLY A 21 -10.14 6.06 1.63
CA GLY A 21 -9.05 5.11 1.82
C GLY A 21 -9.53 3.67 1.85
N ARG A 22 -10.62 3.40 2.59
CA ARG A 22 -11.30 2.10 2.59
C ARG A 22 -11.75 1.70 1.18
N GLN A 23 -12.33 2.62 0.42
CA GLN A 23 -12.71 2.39 -0.98
C GLN A 23 -11.51 2.07 -1.88
N ALA A 24 -10.40 2.82 -1.74
CA ALA A 24 -9.19 2.57 -2.51
C ALA A 24 -8.56 1.20 -2.19
N HIS A 25 -8.51 0.83 -0.92
CA HIS A 25 -8.08 -0.49 -0.48
C HIS A 25 -8.98 -1.60 -1.06
N ALA A 26 -10.31 -1.47 -0.91
CA ALA A 26 -11.27 -2.42 -1.46
C ALA A 26 -11.20 -2.54 -2.99
N GLY A 27 -10.83 -1.46 -3.68
CA GLY A 27 -10.59 -1.45 -5.13
C GLY A 27 -9.23 -2.02 -5.56
N GLY A 28 -8.43 -2.58 -4.64
CA GLY A 28 -7.11 -3.15 -4.96
C GLY A 28 -6.10 -2.10 -5.45
N LEU A 29 -6.25 -0.84 -5.03
CA LEU A 29 -5.38 0.25 -5.50
C LEU A 29 -4.06 0.33 -4.74
N VAL A 30 -3.89 -0.42 -3.65
CA VAL A 30 -2.62 -0.55 -2.93
C VAL A 30 -1.75 -1.54 -3.71
N ILE A 31 -0.60 -1.07 -4.20
CA ILE A 31 0.29 -1.87 -5.04
C ILE A 31 1.24 -2.69 -4.18
N ASP A 32 1.83 -2.03 -3.18
CA ASP A 32 2.72 -2.66 -2.21
C ASP A 32 2.77 -1.86 -0.92
N VAL A 33 3.09 -2.58 0.15
CA VAL A 33 3.43 -2.01 1.44
C VAL A 33 4.62 -2.77 2.01
N ASP A 34 5.63 -2.01 2.42
CA ASP A 34 6.80 -2.51 3.12
C ASP A 34 6.83 -1.92 4.53
N VAL A 35 7.01 -2.79 5.52
CA VAL A 35 7.09 -2.42 6.93
C VAL A 35 8.47 -2.78 7.43
N ASN A 36 9.19 -1.83 8.02
CA ASN A 36 10.51 -2.12 8.56
C ASN A 36 10.43 -3.14 9.72
N ALA A 37 11.56 -3.78 10.03
CA ALA A 37 11.64 -4.81 11.07
C ALA A 37 11.12 -4.35 12.46
N GLU A 38 11.23 -3.06 12.78
CA GLU A 38 10.73 -2.49 14.03
C GLU A 38 9.19 -2.29 14.04
N GLY A 39 8.57 -2.21 12.86
CA GLY A 39 7.20 -1.74 12.67
C GLY A 39 7.03 -0.25 12.94
N SER A 40 8.12 0.53 12.91
CA SER A 40 8.13 1.97 13.18
C SER A 40 7.99 2.83 11.91
N THR A 41 8.31 2.25 10.75
CA THR A 41 8.28 2.94 9.46
C THR A 41 7.62 2.04 8.43
N ILE A 42 6.72 2.63 7.64
CA ILE A 42 6.01 1.96 6.55
C ILE A 42 6.23 2.78 5.29
N VAL A 43 6.65 2.12 4.22
CA VAL A 43 6.73 2.69 2.87
C VAL A 43 5.68 1.99 2.02
N SER A 44 4.93 2.72 1.22
CA SER A 44 3.96 2.09 0.32
C SER A 44 3.71 2.88 -0.94
N ARG A 45 3.12 2.18 -1.93
CA ARG A 45 2.70 2.74 -3.21
C ARG A 45 1.22 2.48 -3.42
N VAL A 46 0.47 3.54 -3.70
CA VAL A 46 -0.97 3.47 -3.92
C VAL A 46 -1.31 4.16 -5.24
N ARG A 47 -2.04 3.46 -6.10
CA ARG A 47 -2.54 4.01 -7.37
C ARG A 47 -3.58 5.09 -7.07
N GLY A 48 -3.44 6.22 -7.76
CA GLY A 48 -4.36 7.34 -7.64
C GLY A 48 -4.82 7.84 -9.00
N THR A 49 -5.12 9.13 -9.06
CA THR A 49 -5.56 9.80 -10.30
C THR A 49 -4.43 10.08 -11.29
N GLN A 50 -3.19 10.13 -10.82
CA GLN A 50 -2.03 10.34 -11.68
C GLN A 50 -1.57 9.03 -12.33
N PRO A 51 -0.89 9.09 -13.50
CA PRO A 51 -0.36 7.91 -14.17
C PRO A 51 0.64 7.13 -13.31
N ARG A 52 1.45 7.84 -12.51
CA ARG A 52 2.39 7.24 -11.57
C ARG A 52 1.72 7.03 -10.21
N PRO A 53 1.93 5.86 -9.56
CA PRO A 53 1.47 5.64 -8.20
C PRO A 53 2.02 6.67 -7.23
N TYR A 54 1.21 7.04 -6.25
CA TYR A 54 1.66 7.90 -5.17
C TYR A 54 2.46 7.07 -4.16
N GLN A 55 3.67 7.51 -3.89
CA GLN A 55 4.53 7.00 -2.83
C GLN A 55 4.22 7.71 -1.52
N GLN A 56 4.35 7.00 -0.42
CA GLN A 56 4.11 7.51 0.92
C GLN A 56 5.07 6.89 1.93
N LEU A 57 5.35 7.67 2.96
CA LEU A 57 6.18 7.31 4.10
C LEU A 57 5.37 7.56 5.36
N ILE A 58 5.13 6.52 6.12
CA ILE A 58 4.40 6.58 7.39
C ILE A 58 5.34 6.24 8.52
N THR A 59 5.31 7.05 9.56
CA THR A 59 6.06 6.82 10.79
C THR A 59 5.12 6.61 11.95
N LEU A 60 5.43 5.62 12.77
CA LEU A 60 4.67 5.20 13.94
C LEU A 60 5.51 5.45 15.18
N ARG A 61 5.02 6.28 16.10
CA ARG A 61 5.68 6.58 17.38
C ARG A 61 4.79 6.20 18.56
N GLN A 62 5.41 5.84 19.68
CA GLN A 62 4.67 5.63 20.92
C GLN A 62 4.17 6.96 21.47
N GLY A 63 2.87 7.07 21.69
CA GLY A 63 2.24 8.17 22.42
C GLY A 63 1.73 7.70 23.78
N LYS A 64 1.32 8.66 24.61
CA LYS A 64 0.73 8.37 25.94
C LYS A 64 -0.64 7.66 25.84
N ASN A 65 -1.39 7.90 24.76
CA ASN A 65 -2.74 7.39 24.53
C ASN A 65 -2.80 6.56 23.23
N GLY A 66 -1.85 5.66 23.02
CA GLY A 66 -1.78 4.82 21.81
C GLY A 66 -0.68 5.24 20.83
N THR A 67 -0.82 4.85 19.57
CA THR A 67 0.21 5.06 18.56
C THR A 67 -0.01 6.38 17.82
N ILE A 68 1.03 7.20 17.78
CA ILE A 68 1.07 8.43 16.99
C ILE A 68 1.45 8.05 15.57
N ILE A 69 0.56 8.34 14.63
CA ILE A 69 0.74 8.05 13.22
C ILE A 69 0.98 9.38 12.49
N HIS A 70 2.04 9.43 11.69
CA HIS A 70 2.28 10.54 10.78
C HIS A 70 2.66 10.00 9.41
N GLY A 71 1.80 10.24 8.42
CA GLY A 71 2.00 9.81 7.04
C GLY A 71 2.19 10.99 6.10
N THR A 72 3.27 10.98 5.34
CA THR A 72 3.48 11.87 4.20
C THR A 72 3.22 11.11 2.91
N CYS A 73 2.67 11.80 1.92
CA CYS A 73 2.30 11.24 0.64
C CYS A 73 2.66 12.22 -0.48
N SER A 74 3.16 11.70 -1.59
CA SER A 74 3.46 12.48 -2.81
C SER A 74 2.22 13.04 -3.53
N CYS A 75 1.01 12.79 -3.02
CA CYS A 75 -0.20 13.35 -3.59
C CYS A 75 -0.39 14.84 -3.20
N PRO A 76 -1.26 15.59 -3.90
CA PRO A 76 -1.49 17.03 -3.63
C PRO A 76 -1.93 17.37 -2.20
N MET A 77 -2.47 16.39 -1.45
CA MET A 77 -2.88 16.58 -0.06
C MET A 77 -1.72 16.49 0.93
N HIS A 78 -0.57 15.95 0.51
CA HIS A 78 0.71 15.82 1.23
C HIS A 78 0.72 15.00 2.54
N VAL A 79 -0.27 15.12 3.42
CA VAL A 79 -0.25 14.53 4.77
C VAL A 79 -1.55 13.78 5.05
N ASN A 80 -1.47 12.61 5.70
CA ASN A 80 -2.60 11.81 6.21
C ASN A 80 -3.80 11.70 5.26
N CYS A 81 -3.51 11.57 3.97
CA CYS A 81 -4.54 11.54 2.93
C CYS A 81 -5.21 10.17 2.83
N LYS A 82 -6.21 10.06 1.95
CA LYS A 82 -6.87 8.78 1.66
C LYS A 82 -5.91 7.65 1.22
N HIS A 83 -4.78 7.98 0.58
CA HIS A 83 -3.80 6.97 0.19
C HIS A 83 -3.07 6.43 1.43
N VAL A 84 -2.71 7.30 2.39
CA VAL A 84 -2.14 6.89 3.68
C VAL A 84 -3.11 5.98 4.42
N ALA A 85 -4.40 6.33 4.43
CA ALA A 85 -5.43 5.48 5.00
C ALA A 85 -5.48 4.09 4.35
N ALA A 86 -5.48 4.02 3.01
CA ALA A 86 -5.51 2.74 2.29
C ALA A 86 -4.30 1.84 2.63
N ALA A 87 -3.11 2.43 2.73
CA ALA A 87 -1.91 1.69 3.11
C ALA A 87 -1.96 1.18 4.56
N LEU A 88 -2.40 2.01 5.52
CA LEU A 88 -2.55 1.60 6.92
C LEU A 88 -3.55 0.44 7.07
N ILE A 89 -4.65 0.48 6.31
CA ILE A 89 -5.65 -0.60 6.28
C ILE A 89 -5.03 -1.88 5.71
N GLU A 90 -4.26 -1.79 4.63
CA GLU A 90 -3.56 -2.95 4.06
C GLU A 90 -2.58 -3.57 5.05
N VAL A 91 -1.84 -2.75 5.82
CA VAL A 91 -0.95 -3.25 6.88
C VAL A 91 -1.72 -3.98 7.97
N LEU A 92 -2.88 -3.47 8.40
CA LEU A 92 -3.73 -4.16 9.38
C LEU A 92 -4.26 -5.50 8.83
N ARG A 93 -4.55 -5.59 7.53
CA ARG A 93 -4.94 -6.83 6.87
C ARG A 93 -3.79 -7.84 6.77
N LEU A 94 -2.60 -7.36 6.38
CA LEU A 94 -1.41 -8.18 6.17
C LEU A 94 -0.84 -8.72 7.47
N LYS A 95 -1.01 -7.99 8.57
CA LYS A 95 -0.68 -8.48 9.91
C LYS A 95 -1.62 -9.65 10.22
N PRO A 96 -1.15 -10.91 10.18
CA PRO A 96 -2.02 -12.02 10.49
C PRO A 96 -2.45 -11.87 11.97
N PRO A 97 -3.67 -12.26 12.37
CA PRO A 97 -3.83 -12.73 13.75
C PRO A 97 -2.76 -13.81 13.93
N ALA A 98 -2.08 -13.87 15.08
CA ALA A 98 -0.79 -14.55 15.30
C ALA A 98 -0.72 -16.09 15.02
N ASN A 99 -1.47 -16.65 14.06
CA ASN A 99 -1.58 -18.06 13.75
C ASN A 99 -1.83 -18.39 12.26
N SER A 100 -1.29 -17.66 11.28
CA SER A 100 -1.36 -18.09 9.87
C SER A 100 -0.07 -17.82 9.08
N PRO A 101 0.47 -18.81 8.33
CA PRO A 101 1.61 -18.61 7.44
C PRO A 101 1.14 -18.25 6.02
N GLN A 102 1.42 -17.03 5.58
CA GLN A 102 1.43 -16.66 4.16
C GLN A 102 2.55 -15.60 3.97
N GLY A 103 3.50 -15.70 3.04
CA GLY A 103 3.48 -16.45 1.78
C GLY A 103 2.87 -15.60 0.67
N HIS A 104 3.48 -14.46 0.35
CA HIS A 104 3.20 -13.72 -0.88
C HIS A 104 4.51 -13.28 -1.53
N GLU A 105 4.94 -14.14 -2.44
CA GLU A 105 5.94 -13.90 -3.47
C GLU A 105 5.53 -12.76 -4.43
N CYS A 106 6.56 -12.06 -4.91
CA CYS A 106 6.48 -10.92 -5.81
C CYS A 106 6.10 -11.36 -7.24
N PRO A 107 5.16 -10.70 -7.94
CA PRO A 107 5.00 -10.94 -9.37
C PRO A 107 6.18 -10.32 -10.13
N PRO A 108 6.92 -11.08 -10.96
CA PRO A 108 7.90 -10.48 -11.85
C PRO A 108 7.18 -9.69 -12.95
N ALA A 109 7.40 -8.38 -12.97
CA ALA A 109 7.24 -7.59 -14.18
C ALA A 109 8.38 -7.97 -15.14
N THR A 110 8.05 -8.49 -16.32
CA THR A 110 8.88 -8.27 -17.52
C THR A 110 7.99 -8.20 -18.76
N GLU A 111 7.87 -6.96 -19.18
CA GLU A 111 7.48 -6.40 -20.46
C GLU A 111 8.33 -6.82 -21.68
N ASN A 112 7.65 -6.84 -22.85
CA ASN A 112 8.13 -6.56 -24.22
C ASN A 112 8.64 -7.68 -25.17
N GLY A 113 7.74 -8.06 -26.09
CA GLY A 113 7.86 -7.89 -27.54
C GLY A 113 9.13 -8.36 -28.28
N HIS A 114 8.99 -9.42 -29.08
CA HIS A 114 9.79 -9.69 -30.29
C HIS A 114 8.91 -10.40 -31.33
N THR A 115 8.56 -9.72 -32.42
CA THR A 115 8.10 -10.35 -33.66
C THR A 115 9.30 -10.59 -34.58
N PRO A 116 9.59 -11.84 -34.98
CA PRO A 116 10.27 -12.08 -36.25
C PRO A 116 9.28 -12.55 -37.32
N ARG A 117 9.56 -12.03 -38.51
CA ARG A 117 8.86 -12.12 -39.80
C ARG A 117 8.63 -13.56 -40.29
N SER A 118 7.59 -13.69 -41.12
CA SER A 118 7.26 -14.82 -41.99
C SER A 118 8.46 -15.50 -42.67
N LEU A 119 8.42 -16.82 -42.76
CA LEU A 119 8.89 -17.57 -43.94
C LEU A 119 7.97 -18.78 -44.19
N SER A 120 7.77 -19.02 -45.47
CA SER A 120 6.81 -19.88 -46.18
C SER A 120 7.24 -21.36 -46.27
N ALA A 121 6.33 -22.17 -46.84
CA ALA A 121 6.47 -23.55 -47.35
C ALA A 121 6.38 -24.66 -46.28
N GLY A 122 5.60 -25.74 -46.41
CA GLY A 122 4.90 -26.33 -47.54
C GLY A 122 5.15 -27.85 -47.52
N LEU A 123 4.10 -28.66 -47.77
CA LEU A 123 4.15 -30.06 -48.25
C LEU A 123 4.67 -31.09 -47.21
N THR A 124 4.13 -32.31 -46.99
CA THR A 124 3.14 -33.19 -47.61
C THR A 124 2.63 -34.12 -46.51
#